data_AF-A0A966FCC6-F1
#
_entry.id   AF-A0A966FCC6-F1
#
_cell.length_a   1.000
_cell.length_b   1.000
_cell.length_c   1.000
_cell.angle_alpha   90.00
_cell.angle_beta   90.00
_cell.angle_gamma   90.00
#
_symmetry.space_group_name_H-M   'P 1'
#
loop_
_entity.id
_entity.type
_entity.pdbx_description
1 polymer ?
#
loop_
_entity_poly.entity_id
_entity_poly.type
_entity_poly.pdbx_seq_one_letter_code
_entity_poly.pdbx_strand_id
1 'polypeptide(L)'
;MRFRNLLVAFLVVCLGFLGACSDDVAKAYDPKSITYDEILNTGLANKCPQISEFTRGNITITADQPLSIVDMCLEPQEYFVKEEPTNKRQKAEFIQAKLLTRDTASLEQIRGTLSADENGVLTLTELDGIDFQIATVQLPGGDQVPFFFTIKKLVAQTEPGFTAVNTSADFIGKFKVPSYRGASFLDPKGRGLTSGYDNAVALPAGADKTEYTRNNIKNADSYQGEISLQITKVDQETGEISGVFESEQPSSTDLGAEDPEEVKIRGIFYARLEPQV
;
A
#
# COMPACT_ATOMS: atom_id res chain seq x y z
N MET A 1 1.37 6.43 60.85
CA MET A 1 2.48 5.95 59.97
C MET A 1 2.40 4.44 59.64
N ARG A 2 1.23 3.77 59.69
CA ARG A 2 1.15 2.31 59.48
C ARG A 2 0.89 1.86 58.03
N PHE A 3 0.49 2.77 57.14
CA PHE A 3 0.22 2.44 55.73
C PHE A 3 1.26 2.99 54.75
N ARG A 4 2.29 3.68 55.25
CA ARG A 4 3.30 4.33 54.39
C ARG A 4 4.12 3.30 53.61
N ASN A 5 4.44 2.17 54.23
CA ASN A 5 5.20 1.09 53.59
C ASN A 5 4.33 0.31 52.58
N LEU A 6 3.01 0.21 52.81
CA LEU A 6 2.06 -0.41 51.88
C LEU A 6 1.82 0.48 50.65
N LEU A 7 1.69 1.80 50.83
CA LEU A 7 1.57 2.75 49.72
C LEU A 7 2.84 2.80 48.87
N VAL A 8 4.02 2.73 49.47
CA VAL A 8 5.29 2.68 48.73
C VAL A 8 5.42 1.38 47.95
N ALA A 9 5.07 0.24 48.55
CA ALA A 9 5.07 -1.05 47.84
C ALA A 9 4.08 -1.06 46.66
N PHE A 10 2.88 -0.51 46.84
CA PHE A 10 1.88 -0.41 45.78
C PHE A 10 2.34 0.52 44.65
N LEU A 11 2.96 1.65 44.98
CA LEU A 11 3.49 2.60 44.00
C LEU A 11 4.66 2.01 43.20
N VAL A 12 5.56 1.26 43.86
CA VAL A 12 6.67 0.55 43.19
C VAL A 12 6.15 -0.56 42.27
N VAL A 13 5.10 -1.29 42.68
CA VAL A 13 4.47 -2.30 41.82
C VAL A 13 3.75 -1.64 40.63
N CYS A 14 3.04 -0.52 40.83
CA CYS A 14 2.41 0.22 39.74
C CYS A 14 3.42 0.82 38.76
N LEU A 15 4.54 1.37 39.25
CA LEU A 15 5.63 1.86 38.40
C LEU A 15 6.38 0.73 37.69
N GLY A 16 6.53 -0.43 38.34
CA GLY A 16 7.09 -1.64 37.73
C GLY A 16 6.19 -2.24 36.65
N PHE A 17 4.86 -2.20 36.84
CA PHE A 17 3.90 -2.65 35.83
C PHE A 17 3.81 -1.68 34.64
N LEU A 18 3.90 -0.36 34.89
CA LEU A 18 3.96 0.64 33.82
C LEU A 18 5.26 0.55 33.02
N GLY A 19 6.39 0.22 33.67
CA GLY A 19 7.67 0.01 32.98
C GLY A 19 7.76 -1.33 32.21
N ALA A 20 7.10 -2.38 32.69
CA ALA A 20 7.06 -3.68 32.02
C ALA A 20 6.04 -3.76 30.86
N CYS A 21 5.03 -2.88 30.86
CA CYS A 21 4.10 -2.74 29.74
C CYS A 21 4.52 -1.63 28.75
N SER A 22 5.62 -0.92 28.99
CA SER A 22 6.18 0.04 28.03
C SER A 22 7.21 -0.57 27.07
N ASP A 23 7.46 -1.88 27.10
CA ASP A 23 8.32 -2.53 26.10
C ASP A 23 7.63 -2.70 24.73
N ASP A 24 6.36 -2.28 24.61
CA ASP A 24 5.65 -2.10 23.33
C ASP A 24 5.78 -0.67 22.77
N VAL A 25 6.79 0.12 23.22
CA VAL A 25 7.30 1.17 22.34
C VAL A 25 8.06 0.46 21.23
N ALA A 26 7.35 0.13 20.14
CA ALA A 26 7.92 -0.30 18.88
C ALA A 26 9.16 0.56 18.63
N LYS A 27 10.34 -0.03 18.83
CA LYS A 27 11.59 0.68 18.55
C LYS A 27 11.51 1.06 17.09
N ALA A 28 11.65 2.36 16.82
CA ALA A 28 11.89 2.88 15.48
C ALA A 28 12.86 1.92 14.78
N TYR A 29 12.34 1.17 13.82
CA TYR A 29 13.11 0.15 13.10
C TYR A 29 14.10 0.89 12.21
N ASP A 30 15.38 0.91 12.61
CA ASP A 30 16.47 1.40 11.76
C ASP A 30 17.07 0.21 11.00
N PRO A 31 16.82 0.09 9.68
CA PRO A 31 17.33 -0.99 8.86
C PRO A 31 18.86 -1.09 8.87
N LYS A 32 19.58 -0.01 9.22
CA LYS A 32 21.05 0.01 9.24
C LYS A 32 21.64 -0.63 10.49
N SER A 33 20.82 -0.90 11.50
CA SER A 33 21.27 -1.41 12.80
C SER A 33 21.18 -2.93 12.94
N ILE A 34 20.52 -3.62 11.99
CA ILE A 34 20.19 -5.04 12.06
C ILE A 34 20.72 -5.76 10.82
N THR A 35 21.23 -6.97 11.02
CA THR A 35 21.75 -7.83 9.93
C THR A 35 20.64 -8.69 9.30
N TYR A 36 20.91 -9.23 8.11
CA TYR A 36 19.98 -10.12 7.42
C TYR A 36 19.57 -11.33 8.27
N ASP A 37 20.52 -11.95 8.97
CA ASP A 37 20.27 -13.15 9.77
C ASP A 37 19.37 -12.88 10.99
N GLU A 38 19.39 -11.65 11.50
CA GLU A 38 18.51 -11.20 12.59
C GLU A 38 17.10 -10.88 12.11
N ILE A 39 16.93 -10.51 10.84
CA ILE A 39 15.62 -10.20 10.22
C ILE A 39 14.95 -11.47 9.68
N LEU A 40 15.73 -12.43 9.21
CA LEU A 40 15.22 -13.62 8.55
C LEU A 40 14.16 -14.35 9.39
N ASN A 41 12.97 -14.58 8.81
CA ASN A 41 11.81 -15.24 9.43
C ASN A 41 11.13 -14.50 10.60
N THR A 42 11.44 -13.22 10.84
CA THR A 42 10.79 -12.42 11.89
C THR A 42 9.51 -11.70 11.42
N GLY A 43 9.34 -11.53 10.10
CA GLY A 43 8.30 -10.68 9.51
C GLY A 43 8.69 -9.20 9.40
N LEU A 44 9.80 -8.78 10.02
CA LEU A 44 10.30 -7.39 9.97
C LEU A 44 10.69 -6.94 8.56
N ALA A 45 11.05 -7.87 7.67
CA ALA A 45 11.39 -7.57 6.28
C ALA A 45 10.21 -7.05 5.44
N ASN A 46 8.97 -7.13 5.94
CA ASN A 46 7.78 -6.60 5.27
C ASN A 46 7.24 -5.37 6.03
N LYS A 47 8.03 -4.78 6.92
CA LYS A 47 7.64 -3.62 7.74
C LYS A 47 8.37 -2.37 7.29
N CYS A 48 7.65 -1.27 7.18
CA CYS A 48 8.27 0.00 6.84
C CYS A 48 9.05 0.57 8.04
N PRO A 49 10.16 1.30 7.80
CA PRO A 49 10.84 2.06 8.84
C PRO A 49 9.90 3.04 9.54
N GLN A 50 10.14 3.27 10.82
CA GLN A 50 9.34 4.19 11.63
C GLN A 50 10.20 5.32 12.15
N ILE A 51 9.66 6.53 12.10
CA ILE A 51 10.28 7.75 12.63
C ILE A 51 9.73 8.02 14.04
N SER A 52 10.58 8.58 14.91
CA SER A 52 10.22 9.04 16.26
C SER A 52 8.92 9.84 16.28
N GLU A 53 8.06 9.59 17.28
CA GLU A 53 6.73 10.23 17.42
C GLU A 53 6.77 11.76 17.59
N PHE A 54 7.94 12.35 17.90
CA PHE A 54 8.07 13.76 18.26
C PHE A 54 8.61 14.66 17.14
N THR A 55 8.85 14.12 15.94
CA THR A 55 9.42 14.90 14.82
C THR A 55 8.34 15.60 13.99
N ARG A 56 8.26 16.93 14.15
CA ARG A 56 7.41 17.84 13.35
C ARG A 56 8.28 18.92 12.71
N GLY A 57 9.20 18.50 11.86
CA GLY A 57 10.07 19.37 11.07
C GLY A 57 9.39 19.89 9.80
N ASN A 58 10.14 20.70 9.06
CA ASN A 58 9.77 21.19 7.73
C ASN A 58 10.96 20.97 6.79
N ILE A 59 10.75 20.30 5.66
CA ILE A 59 11.77 20.12 4.62
C ILE A 59 11.47 21.09 3.49
N THR A 60 12.27 22.15 3.36
CA THR A 60 12.07 23.19 2.34
C THR A 60 12.29 22.62 0.95
N ILE A 61 11.45 23.04 0.01
CA ILE A 61 11.56 22.71 -1.41
C ILE A 61 11.32 23.97 -2.24
N THR A 62 12.10 24.15 -3.29
CA THR A 62 11.96 25.26 -4.24
C THR A 62 11.86 24.73 -5.66
N ALA A 63 11.24 25.49 -6.57
CA ALA A 63 11.10 25.09 -7.97
C ALA A 63 12.45 24.81 -8.66
N ASP A 64 13.51 25.51 -8.24
CA ASP A 64 14.87 25.36 -8.77
C ASP A 64 15.62 24.16 -8.16
N GLN A 65 15.14 23.59 -7.06
CA GLN A 65 15.79 22.50 -6.32
C GLN A 65 14.79 21.40 -6.00
N PRO A 66 14.41 20.58 -7.00
CA PRO A 66 13.63 19.36 -6.74
C PRO A 66 14.39 18.40 -5.83
N LEU A 67 13.62 17.63 -5.06
CA LEU A 67 14.13 16.58 -4.19
C LEU A 67 13.92 15.22 -4.84
N SER A 68 14.82 14.28 -4.55
CA SER A 68 14.64 12.88 -4.86
C SER A 68 13.96 12.19 -3.70
N ILE A 69 12.98 11.33 -4.01
CA ILE A 69 12.37 10.42 -3.05
C ILE A 69 13.14 9.11 -3.13
N VAL A 70 13.65 8.67 -1.99
CA VAL A 70 14.47 7.47 -1.85
C VAL A 70 13.85 6.59 -0.77
N ASP A 71 13.94 5.27 -0.98
CA ASP A 71 13.48 4.25 -0.04
C ASP A 71 12.02 4.44 0.41
N MET A 72 11.14 4.89 -0.50
CA MET A 72 9.71 4.97 -0.20
C MET A 72 9.15 3.56 0.01
N CYS A 73 8.38 3.42 1.08
CA CYS A 73 7.81 2.17 1.55
C CYS A 73 6.34 2.39 1.92
N LEU A 74 5.46 1.49 1.47
CA LEU A 74 4.04 1.46 1.85
C LEU A 74 3.75 0.10 2.50
N GLU A 75 3.36 0.13 3.76
CA GLU A 75 2.98 -1.05 4.53
C GLU A 75 1.45 -1.05 4.69
N PRO A 76 0.72 -1.89 3.92
CA PRO A 76 -0.71 -2.06 4.10
C PRO A 76 -1.01 -2.80 5.41
N GLN A 77 -2.03 -2.32 6.13
CA GLN A 77 -2.44 -2.84 7.44
C GLN A 77 -3.90 -3.32 7.42
N GLU A 78 -4.76 -2.62 6.68
CA GLU A 78 -6.18 -2.96 6.57
C GLU A 78 -6.60 -3.04 5.11
N TYR A 79 -7.46 -4.02 4.82
CA TYR A 79 -7.99 -4.25 3.49
C TYR A 79 -9.51 -4.29 3.57
N PHE A 80 -10.16 -3.61 2.64
CA PHE A 80 -11.60 -3.60 2.51
C PHE A 80 -11.97 -3.87 1.06
N VAL A 81 -13.03 -4.64 0.84
CA VAL A 81 -13.58 -4.86 -0.49
C VAL A 81 -15.01 -4.33 -0.49
N LYS A 82 -15.36 -3.62 -1.56
CA LYS A 82 -16.71 -3.11 -1.76
C LYS A 82 -17.61 -4.24 -2.23
N GLU A 83 -18.54 -4.65 -1.38
CA GLU A 83 -19.49 -5.71 -1.72
C GLU A 83 -20.58 -5.16 -2.64
N GLU A 84 -20.94 -5.92 -3.67
CA GLU A 84 -22.10 -5.59 -4.49
C GLU A 84 -23.39 -5.86 -3.70
N PRO A 85 -24.24 -4.84 -3.50
CA PRO A 85 -25.45 -5.02 -2.72
C PRO A 85 -26.42 -5.95 -3.44
N THR A 86 -26.93 -6.96 -2.73
CA THR A 86 -27.98 -7.88 -3.23
C THR A 86 -29.23 -7.16 -3.72
N ASN A 87 -29.47 -5.93 -3.26
CA ASN A 87 -30.52 -5.05 -3.75
C ASN A 87 -29.93 -3.76 -4.34
N LYS A 88 -30.25 -3.46 -5.59
CA LYS A 88 -29.84 -2.22 -6.30
C LYS A 88 -30.21 -0.90 -5.59
N ARG A 89 -31.10 -0.94 -4.58
CA ARG A 89 -31.47 0.22 -3.75
C ARG A 89 -30.59 0.43 -2.52
N GLN A 90 -29.80 -0.56 -2.12
CA GLN A 90 -28.83 -0.43 -1.04
C GLN A 90 -27.54 0.16 -1.57
N LYS A 91 -26.86 0.96 -0.73
CA LYS A 91 -25.53 1.48 -1.07
C LYS A 91 -24.52 0.35 -0.88
N ALA A 92 -23.58 0.25 -1.82
CA ALA A 92 -22.43 -0.63 -1.64
C ALA A 92 -21.57 -0.13 -0.49
N GLU A 93 -21.13 -1.03 0.38
CA GLU A 93 -20.32 -0.73 1.56
C GLU A 93 -18.99 -1.48 1.49
N PHE A 94 -17.96 -0.90 2.09
CA PHE A 94 -16.64 -1.52 2.21
C PHE A 94 -16.64 -2.47 3.41
N ILE A 95 -16.41 -3.76 3.13
CA ILE A 95 -16.33 -4.80 4.16
C ILE A 95 -14.87 -5.15 4.38
N GLN A 96 -14.47 -5.19 5.66
CA GLN A 96 -13.11 -5.56 6.02
C GLN A 96 -12.82 -7.01 5.65
N ALA A 97 -11.76 -7.22 4.90
CA ALA A 97 -11.27 -8.52 4.47
C ALA A 97 -9.95 -8.87 5.18
N LYS A 98 -9.62 -10.16 5.25
CA LYS A 98 -8.37 -10.64 5.86
C LYS A 98 -7.36 -11.05 4.81
N LEU A 99 -6.11 -10.63 4.96
CA LEU A 99 -5.03 -11.02 4.06
C LEU A 99 -4.75 -12.54 4.16
N LEU A 100 -4.68 -13.21 3.02
CA LEU A 100 -4.35 -14.64 2.93
C LEU A 100 -2.89 -14.89 2.51
N THR A 101 -2.27 -13.96 1.80
CA THR A 101 -0.95 -14.12 1.19
C THR A 101 0.23 -13.91 2.14
N ARG A 102 -0.02 -13.78 3.45
CA ARG A 102 1.00 -13.58 4.51
C ARG A 102 1.74 -12.24 4.34
N ASP A 103 2.91 -12.12 4.97
CA ASP A 103 3.74 -10.90 5.00
C ASP A 103 4.49 -10.66 3.67
N THR A 104 3.74 -10.40 2.61
CA THR A 104 4.28 -10.20 1.24
C THR A 104 3.62 -9.01 0.52
N ALA A 105 3.01 -8.10 1.26
CA ALA A 105 2.14 -7.07 0.69
C ALA A 105 2.75 -5.66 0.69
N SER A 106 3.90 -5.45 1.35
CA SER A 106 4.51 -4.13 1.41
C SER A 106 5.19 -3.77 0.08
N LEU A 107 5.09 -2.50 -0.29
CA LEU A 107 5.83 -1.92 -1.41
C LEU A 107 7.07 -1.25 -0.85
N GLU A 108 8.23 -1.43 -1.48
CA GLU A 108 9.50 -1.02 -0.91
C GLU A 108 10.48 -0.51 -1.97
N GLN A 109 11.50 0.21 -1.51
CA GLN A 109 12.58 0.73 -2.37
C GLN A 109 12.07 1.57 -3.54
N ILE A 110 10.91 2.19 -3.37
CA ILE A 110 10.33 3.08 -4.37
C ILE A 110 11.14 4.36 -4.41
N ARG A 111 11.43 4.79 -5.64
CA ARG A 111 12.18 5.99 -5.97
C ARG A 111 11.33 6.90 -6.83
N GLY A 112 11.53 8.19 -6.65
CA GLY A 112 10.76 9.19 -7.36
C GLY A 112 11.39 10.57 -7.29
N THR A 113 10.68 11.54 -7.84
CA THR A 113 11.02 12.96 -7.71
C THR A 113 9.90 13.69 -7.01
N LEU A 114 10.29 14.68 -6.21
CA LEU A 114 9.40 15.65 -5.61
C LEU A 114 9.79 17.04 -6.14
N SER A 115 8.88 17.67 -6.88
CA SER A 115 9.09 19.00 -7.47
C SER A 115 8.04 19.98 -6.98
N ALA A 116 8.41 21.25 -6.81
CA ALA A 116 7.47 22.33 -6.51
C ALA A 116 7.20 23.16 -7.77
N ASP A 117 5.95 23.57 -7.99
CA ASP A 117 5.59 24.55 -9.01
C ASP A 117 5.63 26.01 -8.47
N GLU A 118 5.42 26.99 -9.35
CA GLU A 118 5.36 28.40 -8.98
C GLU A 118 4.18 28.77 -8.06
N ASN A 119 3.14 27.93 -8.01
CA ASN A 119 1.95 28.12 -7.17
C ASN A 119 2.08 27.43 -5.79
N GLY A 120 3.22 26.78 -5.52
CA GLY A 120 3.43 26.00 -4.30
C GLY A 120 2.68 24.66 -4.26
N VAL A 121 2.39 24.07 -5.42
CA VAL A 121 1.91 22.69 -5.54
C VAL A 121 3.12 21.77 -5.59
N LEU A 122 3.21 20.85 -4.64
CA LEU A 122 4.24 19.81 -4.63
C LEU A 122 3.74 18.61 -5.43
N THR A 123 4.52 18.15 -6.40
CA THR A 123 4.21 16.98 -7.22
C THR A 123 5.22 15.88 -6.93
N LEU A 124 4.70 14.76 -6.41
CA LEU A 124 5.40 13.50 -6.25
C LEU A 124 5.20 12.66 -7.52
N THR A 125 6.29 12.22 -8.14
CA THR A 125 6.27 11.33 -9.31
C THR A 125 7.10 10.10 -9.02
N GLU A 126 6.47 8.92 -9.09
CA GLU A 126 7.14 7.62 -9.00
C GLU A 126 7.90 7.31 -10.29
N LEU A 127 9.08 6.69 -10.14
CA LEU A 127 9.98 6.37 -11.25
C LEU A 127 10.35 4.88 -11.31
N ASP A 128 10.71 4.28 -10.17
CA ASP A 128 11.19 2.91 -10.09
C ASP A 128 11.04 2.33 -8.67
N GLY A 129 11.16 1.01 -8.52
CA GLY A 129 11.20 0.31 -7.24
C GLY A 129 10.36 -0.97 -7.21
N ILE A 130 10.19 -1.53 -6.01
CA ILE A 130 9.24 -2.63 -5.78
C ILE A 130 7.87 -1.99 -5.52
N ASP A 131 7.32 -1.46 -6.61
CA ASP A 131 6.10 -0.65 -6.67
C ASP A 131 4.81 -1.48 -6.85
N PHE A 132 4.91 -2.81 -6.78
CA PHE A 132 3.75 -3.70 -6.78
C PHE A 132 3.95 -4.98 -5.98
N GLN A 133 2.85 -5.52 -5.47
CA GLN A 133 2.73 -6.85 -4.90
C GLN A 133 1.42 -7.51 -5.33
N ILE A 134 1.44 -8.83 -5.34
CA ILE A 134 0.26 -9.65 -5.59
C ILE A 134 -0.30 -10.10 -4.24
N ALA A 135 -1.53 -9.70 -3.94
CA ALA A 135 -2.19 -10.05 -2.70
C ALA A 135 -3.53 -10.73 -2.94
N THR A 136 -3.99 -11.46 -1.94
CA THR A 136 -5.35 -12.04 -1.93
C THR A 136 -5.92 -11.85 -0.55
N VAL A 137 -7.12 -11.27 -0.49
CA VAL A 137 -7.86 -11.08 0.74
C VAL A 137 -9.10 -11.95 0.74
N GLN A 138 -9.57 -12.31 1.93
CA GLN A 138 -10.75 -13.14 2.14
C GLN A 138 -11.84 -12.35 2.83
N LEU A 139 -13.02 -12.34 2.22
CA LEU A 139 -14.22 -11.73 2.77
C LEU A 139 -14.86 -12.60 3.86
N PRO A 140 -15.68 -12.00 4.76
CA PRO A 140 -16.55 -12.74 5.68
C PRO A 140 -17.59 -13.55 4.90
N GLY A 141 -17.26 -14.79 4.57
CA GLY A 141 -18.05 -15.63 3.66
C GLY A 141 -17.20 -16.70 2.97
N GLY A 142 -15.89 -16.44 2.89
CA GLY A 142 -14.91 -17.37 2.33
C GLY A 142 -14.42 -16.95 0.95
N ASP A 143 -15.12 -16.03 0.29
CA ASP A 143 -14.79 -15.49 -1.03
C ASP A 143 -13.42 -14.82 -1.00
N GLN A 144 -12.62 -15.11 -2.02
CA GLN A 144 -11.24 -14.66 -2.14
C GLN A 144 -11.13 -13.64 -3.26
N VAL A 145 -10.60 -12.48 -2.94
CA VAL A 145 -10.44 -11.36 -3.87
C VAL A 145 -8.94 -11.15 -4.10
N PRO A 146 -8.39 -11.67 -5.21
CA PRO A 146 -7.02 -11.38 -5.62
C PRO A 146 -6.93 -9.98 -6.24
N PHE A 147 -5.88 -9.24 -5.91
CA PHE A 147 -5.66 -7.91 -6.47
C PHE A 147 -4.16 -7.61 -6.61
N PHE A 148 -3.86 -6.66 -7.50
CA PHE A 148 -2.51 -6.22 -7.85
C PHE A 148 -2.23 -4.93 -7.08
N PHE A 149 -1.82 -5.02 -5.81
CA PHE A 149 -1.51 -3.83 -5.01
C PHE A 149 -0.32 -3.10 -5.63
N THR A 150 -0.47 -1.83 -6.00
CA THR A 150 0.54 -1.13 -6.80
C THR A 150 0.45 0.37 -6.63
N ILE A 151 1.54 1.06 -6.93
CA ILE A 151 1.57 2.51 -7.18
C ILE A 151 2.30 2.86 -8.49
N LYS A 152 2.39 1.91 -9.43
CA LYS A 152 2.98 2.10 -10.77
C LYS A 152 2.59 3.42 -11.42
N LYS A 153 3.57 4.20 -11.84
CA LYS A 153 3.38 5.51 -12.49
C LYS A 153 2.56 6.48 -11.65
N LEU A 154 2.74 6.45 -10.34
CA LEU A 154 2.06 7.37 -9.42
C LEU A 154 2.48 8.80 -9.75
N VAL A 155 1.47 9.65 -9.90
CA VAL A 155 1.61 11.10 -9.84
C VAL A 155 0.65 11.60 -8.78
N ALA A 156 1.19 12.17 -7.71
CA ALA A 156 0.42 12.70 -6.58
C ALA A 156 0.77 14.16 -6.31
N GLN A 157 -0.23 14.96 -5.98
CA GLN A 157 -0.08 16.40 -5.81
C GLN A 157 -0.68 16.87 -4.50
N THR A 158 -0.09 17.91 -3.91
CA THR A 158 -0.67 18.62 -2.77
C THR A 158 -1.68 19.66 -3.23
N GLU A 159 -2.42 20.24 -2.27
CA GLU A 159 -3.06 21.54 -2.51
C GLU A 159 -1.99 22.63 -2.78
N PRO A 160 -2.36 23.79 -3.36
CA PRO A 160 -1.42 24.91 -3.54
C PRO A 160 -0.98 25.55 -2.23
N GLY A 161 0.13 26.30 -2.26
CA GLY A 161 0.60 27.11 -1.13
C GLY A 161 1.62 26.44 -0.20
N PHE A 162 2.21 25.31 -0.60
CA PHE A 162 3.29 24.66 0.14
C PHE A 162 4.66 25.08 -0.41
N THR A 163 5.52 25.56 0.49
CA THR A 163 6.94 25.85 0.23
C THR A 163 7.88 24.88 0.94
N ALA A 164 7.31 23.95 1.70
CA ALA A 164 8.02 22.92 2.43
C ALA A 164 7.11 21.70 2.63
N VAL A 165 7.71 20.52 2.70
CA VAL A 165 7.05 19.30 3.15
C VAL A 165 6.93 19.34 4.67
N ASN A 166 5.71 19.27 5.17
CA ASN A 166 5.37 19.34 6.59
C ASN A 166 4.19 18.42 6.91
N THR A 167 3.77 18.35 8.18
CA THR A 167 2.67 17.47 8.63
C THR A 167 1.26 17.92 8.21
N SER A 168 1.15 18.98 7.41
CA SER A 168 -0.10 19.43 6.80
C SER A 168 -0.13 19.17 5.29
N ALA A 169 0.95 18.64 4.72
CA ALA A 169 1.04 18.33 3.31
C ALA A 169 0.45 16.95 3.03
N ASP A 170 -0.72 16.95 2.40
CA ASP A 170 -1.40 15.75 1.93
C ASP A 170 -1.21 15.62 0.42
N PHE A 171 -0.77 14.46 -0.04
CA PHE A 171 -0.64 14.17 -1.48
C PHE A 171 -1.83 13.33 -1.92
N ILE A 172 -2.50 13.76 -2.99
CA ILE A 172 -3.57 13.00 -3.63
C ILE A 172 -3.14 12.72 -5.07
N GLY A 173 -3.19 11.46 -5.46
CA GLY A 173 -2.64 11.04 -6.74
C GLY A 173 -3.39 9.89 -7.38
N LYS A 174 -3.03 9.66 -8.64
CA LYS A 174 -3.50 8.54 -9.43
C LYS A 174 -2.33 7.70 -9.89
N PHE A 175 -2.55 6.41 -10.02
CA PHE A 175 -1.56 5.46 -10.48
C PHE A 175 -2.20 4.43 -11.42
N LYS A 176 -1.35 3.73 -12.16
CA LYS A 176 -1.77 2.70 -13.11
C LYS A 176 -1.87 1.34 -12.40
N VAL A 177 -2.96 0.62 -12.66
CA VAL A 177 -3.17 -0.76 -12.23
C VAL A 177 -3.14 -1.66 -13.47
N PRO A 178 -2.03 -2.34 -13.75
CA PRO A 178 -1.98 -3.33 -14.83
C PRO A 178 -2.86 -4.54 -14.53
N SER A 179 -3.09 -5.39 -15.53
CA SER A 179 -3.75 -6.67 -15.32
C SER A 179 -2.99 -7.53 -14.31
N TYR A 180 -3.74 -8.18 -13.41
CA TYR A 180 -3.20 -9.07 -12.38
C TYR A 180 -2.35 -10.21 -12.96
N ARG A 181 -2.72 -10.72 -14.16
CA ARG A 181 -1.96 -11.72 -14.90
C ARG A 181 -1.27 -11.09 -16.10
N GLY A 182 -0.04 -11.50 -16.37
CA GLY A 182 0.66 -11.16 -17.61
C GLY A 182 0.01 -11.82 -18.83
N ALA A 183 0.27 -11.26 -20.01
CA ALA A 183 -0.35 -11.70 -21.27
C ALA A 183 -0.06 -13.17 -21.66
N SER A 184 1.06 -13.72 -21.16
CA SER A 184 1.48 -15.11 -21.38
C SER A 184 0.88 -16.11 -20.37
N PHE A 185 0.07 -15.65 -19.41
CA PHE A 185 -0.60 -16.54 -18.47
C PHE A 185 -1.61 -17.44 -19.20
N LEU A 186 -1.64 -18.70 -18.83
CA LEU A 186 -2.59 -19.69 -19.34
C LEU A 186 -3.57 -20.07 -18.23
N ASP A 187 -4.86 -20.00 -18.55
CA ASP A 187 -5.88 -20.53 -17.66
C ASP A 187 -5.79 -22.07 -17.54
N PRO A 188 -6.56 -22.70 -16.62
CA PRO A 188 -6.49 -24.15 -16.43
C PRO A 188 -6.85 -25.01 -17.66
N LYS A 189 -7.43 -24.40 -18.69
CA LYS A 189 -7.75 -25.04 -19.97
C LYS A 189 -6.75 -24.70 -21.06
N GLY A 190 -5.65 -24.04 -20.72
CA GLY A 190 -4.58 -23.68 -21.64
C GLY A 190 -4.93 -22.48 -22.53
N ARG A 191 -5.95 -21.68 -22.18
CA ARG A 191 -6.32 -20.47 -22.93
C ARG A 191 -5.58 -19.26 -22.38
N GLY A 192 -5.09 -18.39 -23.24
CA GLY A 192 -4.34 -17.20 -22.85
C GLY A 192 -4.47 -16.08 -23.88
N LEU A 193 -3.80 -14.95 -23.63
CA LEU A 193 -3.88 -13.78 -24.51
C LEU A 193 -2.86 -13.86 -25.66
N THR A 194 -1.56 -13.99 -25.33
CA THR A 194 -0.49 -14.05 -26.36
C THR A 194 -0.06 -15.48 -26.72
N SER A 195 -0.50 -16.46 -25.95
CA SER A 195 -0.25 -17.88 -26.15
C SER A 195 -1.43 -18.69 -25.64
N GLY A 196 -1.47 -19.98 -26.00
CA GLY A 196 -2.55 -20.89 -25.62
C GLY A 196 -3.64 -21.02 -26.68
N TYR A 197 -4.70 -21.74 -26.29
CA TYR A 197 -5.88 -21.94 -27.11
C TYR A 197 -6.78 -20.70 -27.10
N ASP A 198 -7.49 -20.47 -28.19
CA ASP A 198 -8.46 -19.38 -28.40
C ASP A 198 -9.90 -19.80 -28.12
N ASN A 199 -10.15 -21.09 -27.86
CA ASN A 199 -11.47 -21.65 -27.64
C ASN A 199 -11.50 -22.75 -26.55
N ALA A 200 -12.70 -23.27 -26.27
CA ALA A 200 -12.90 -24.32 -25.28
C ALA A 200 -12.62 -25.72 -25.89
N VAL A 201 -11.34 -26.06 -26.07
CA VAL A 201 -10.89 -27.31 -26.73
C VAL A 201 -11.43 -28.62 -26.13
N ALA A 202 -11.82 -28.60 -24.85
CA ALA A 202 -12.42 -29.76 -24.18
C ALA A 202 -13.89 -30.00 -24.59
N LEU A 203 -14.53 -29.04 -25.25
CA LEU A 203 -15.92 -29.09 -25.70
C LEU A 203 -16.00 -28.87 -27.22
N PRO A 204 -15.47 -29.79 -28.05
CA PRO A 204 -15.29 -29.55 -29.49
C PRO A 204 -16.59 -29.22 -30.22
N ALA A 205 -17.73 -29.79 -29.82
CA ALA A 205 -19.02 -29.53 -30.44
C ALA A 205 -19.61 -28.14 -30.09
N GLY A 206 -19.03 -27.42 -29.12
CA GLY A 206 -19.54 -26.13 -28.64
C GLY A 206 -18.43 -25.14 -28.29
N ALA A 207 -17.25 -25.29 -28.87
CA ALA A 207 -16.05 -24.55 -28.49
C ALA A 207 -16.23 -23.03 -28.62
N ASP A 208 -17.00 -22.60 -29.63
CA ASP A 208 -17.22 -21.20 -30.01
C ASP A 208 -18.63 -20.69 -29.65
N LYS A 209 -19.33 -21.37 -28.72
CA LYS A 209 -20.61 -20.88 -28.22
C LYS A 209 -20.42 -19.49 -27.59
N THR A 210 -21.36 -18.59 -27.87
CA THR A 210 -21.36 -17.20 -27.38
C THR A 210 -21.28 -17.09 -25.86
N GLU A 211 -21.81 -18.08 -25.14
CA GLU A 211 -21.71 -18.21 -23.69
C GLU A 211 -20.26 -18.29 -23.18
N TYR A 212 -19.35 -18.86 -23.97
CA TYR A 212 -17.94 -19.02 -23.59
C TYR A 212 -17.05 -17.90 -24.10
N THR A 213 -17.57 -16.98 -24.91
CA THR A 213 -16.77 -15.91 -25.52
C THR A 213 -16.02 -15.09 -24.48
N ARG A 214 -16.67 -14.71 -23.38
CA ARG A 214 -16.02 -13.96 -22.27
C ARG A 214 -14.86 -14.73 -21.63
N ASN A 215 -14.96 -16.05 -21.55
CA ASN A 215 -13.93 -16.91 -20.97
C ASN A 215 -12.83 -17.32 -21.96
N ASN A 216 -13.15 -17.36 -23.25
CA ASN A 216 -12.23 -17.75 -24.33
C ASN A 216 -11.33 -16.58 -24.73
N ILE A 217 -11.92 -15.40 -24.94
CA ILE A 217 -11.20 -14.20 -25.35
C ILE A 217 -10.68 -13.49 -24.10
N LYS A 218 -9.40 -13.69 -23.81
CA LYS A 218 -8.71 -13.06 -22.68
C LYS A 218 -8.44 -11.58 -22.97
N ASN A 219 -8.63 -10.72 -21.97
CA ASN A 219 -8.35 -9.29 -22.03
C ASN A 219 -7.44 -8.89 -20.86
N ALA A 220 -6.30 -8.28 -21.15
CA ALA A 220 -5.36 -7.79 -20.13
C ALA A 220 -5.48 -6.27 -19.98
N ASP A 221 -6.69 -5.80 -19.65
CA ASP A 221 -6.96 -4.38 -19.49
C ASP A 221 -6.18 -3.79 -18.32
N SER A 222 -5.93 -2.48 -18.41
CA SER A 222 -5.30 -1.72 -17.36
C SER A 222 -6.26 -0.65 -16.86
N TYR A 223 -6.31 -0.51 -15.54
CA TYR A 223 -7.17 0.41 -14.84
C TYR A 223 -6.35 1.51 -14.16
N GLN A 224 -7.07 2.38 -13.47
CA GLN A 224 -6.50 3.46 -12.67
C GLN A 224 -6.91 3.25 -11.22
N GLY A 225 -5.98 3.49 -10.30
CA GLY A 225 -6.24 3.59 -8.87
C GLY A 225 -5.96 5.01 -8.38
N GLU A 226 -6.44 5.29 -7.17
CA GLU A 226 -6.27 6.57 -6.49
C GLU A 226 -5.65 6.33 -5.11
N ILE A 227 -4.79 7.26 -4.67
CA ILE A 227 -4.14 7.19 -3.36
C ILE A 227 -4.10 8.57 -2.71
N SER A 228 -4.30 8.59 -1.41
CA SER A 228 -4.03 9.73 -0.53
C SER A 228 -2.90 9.35 0.42
N LEU A 229 -1.86 10.17 0.48
CA LEU A 229 -0.75 10.07 1.42
C LEU A 229 -0.82 11.27 2.36
N GLN A 230 -1.02 11.02 3.65
CA GLN A 230 -1.11 12.05 4.68
C GLN A 230 0.13 12.02 5.54
N ILE A 231 0.93 13.10 5.48
CA ILE A 231 2.18 13.17 6.24
C ILE A 231 1.87 13.50 7.69
N THR A 232 2.33 12.64 8.60
CA THR A 232 2.11 12.81 10.04
C THR A 232 3.39 13.16 10.80
N LYS A 233 4.55 12.79 10.27
CA LYS A 233 5.86 13.01 10.88
C LYS A 233 6.88 13.43 9.82
N VAL A 234 7.75 14.36 10.20
CA VAL A 234 8.82 14.89 9.34
C VAL A 234 10.06 15.10 10.19
N ASP A 235 11.14 14.41 9.85
CA ASP A 235 12.48 14.64 10.39
C ASP A 235 13.29 15.48 9.40
N GLN A 236 13.58 16.72 9.79
CA GLN A 236 14.31 17.66 8.94
C GLN A 236 15.81 17.35 8.86
N GLU A 237 16.39 16.69 9.88
CA GLU A 237 17.82 16.40 9.92
C GLU A 237 18.18 15.26 8.97
N THR A 238 17.33 14.23 8.92
CA THR A 238 17.54 13.04 8.09
C THR A 238 16.81 13.11 6.74
N GLY A 239 15.87 14.04 6.59
CA GLY A 239 15.01 14.15 5.41
C GLY A 239 13.90 13.10 5.38
N GLU A 240 13.65 12.39 6.49
CA GLU A 240 12.68 11.31 6.55
C GLU A 240 11.26 11.84 6.80
N ILE A 241 10.29 11.26 6.09
CA ILE A 241 8.87 11.54 6.26
C ILE A 241 8.11 10.23 6.48
N SER A 242 7.07 10.27 7.30
CA SER A 242 6.17 9.13 7.47
C SER A 242 4.74 9.57 7.75
N GLY A 243 3.81 8.68 7.47
CA GLY A 243 2.40 9.03 7.43
C GLY A 243 1.50 7.83 7.28
N VAL A 244 0.23 8.14 7.02
CA VAL A 244 -0.79 7.14 6.71
C VAL A 244 -1.18 7.26 5.24
N PHE A 245 -1.58 6.15 4.64
CA PHE A 245 -2.13 6.17 3.29
C PHE A 245 -3.50 5.50 3.24
N GLU A 246 -4.33 5.99 2.33
CA GLU A 246 -5.54 5.31 1.86
C GLU A 246 -5.45 5.19 0.35
N SER A 247 -5.59 3.98 -0.17
CA SER A 247 -5.58 3.69 -1.60
C SER A 247 -6.85 2.95 -2.01
N GLU A 248 -7.41 3.32 -3.15
CA GLU A 248 -8.52 2.62 -3.79
C GLU A 248 -8.11 2.16 -5.19
N GLN A 249 -8.33 0.90 -5.50
CA GLN A 249 -7.99 0.31 -6.78
C GLN A 249 -8.86 -0.91 -7.10
N PRO A 250 -9.03 -1.26 -8.39
CA PRO A 250 -9.76 -2.47 -8.77
C PRO A 250 -8.98 -3.75 -8.43
N SER A 251 -9.75 -4.83 -8.23
CA SER A 251 -9.25 -6.20 -8.09
C SER A 251 -8.93 -6.86 -9.44
N SER A 252 -8.55 -8.13 -9.42
CA SER A 252 -8.34 -8.95 -10.61
C SER A 252 -9.64 -9.21 -11.36
N THR A 253 -9.58 -9.21 -12.70
CA THR A 253 -10.71 -9.56 -13.59
C THR A 253 -10.59 -10.96 -14.21
N ASP A 254 -9.58 -11.74 -13.79
CA ASP A 254 -9.19 -13.02 -14.40
C ASP A 254 -9.08 -12.92 -15.94
N LEU A 255 -8.31 -11.92 -16.40
CA LEU A 255 -8.16 -11.60 -17.81
C LEU A 255 -9.51 -11.32 -18.52
N GLY A 256 -10.40 -10.58 -17.86
CA GLY A 256 -11.71 -10.17 -18.39
C GLY A 256 -12.83 -11.20 -18.25
N ALA A 257 -12.58 -12.35 -17.62
CA ALA A 257 -13.60 -13.35 -17.33
C ALA A 257 -14.63 -12.85 -16.31
N GLU A 258 -14.22 -11.95 -15.41
CA GLU A 258 -15.01 -11.41 -14.30
C GLU A 258 -14.93 -9.87 -14.25
N ASP A 259 -15.83 -9.25 -13.50
CA ASP A 259 -15.83 -7.81 -13.26
C ASP A 259 -15.00 -7.50 -11.99
N PRO A 260 -14.19 -6.44 -11.96
CA PRO A 260 -13.34 -6.16 -10.81
C PRO A 260 -14.16 -5.59 -9.64
N GLU A 261 -13.86 -6.03 -8.43
CA GLU A 261 -14.32 -5.37 -7.21
C GLU A 261 -13.45 -4.14 -6.87
N GLU A 262 -14.00 -3.17 -6.16
CA GLU A 262 -13.21 -2.05 -5.61
C GLU A 262 -12.55 -2.48 -4.30
N VAL A 263 -11.23 -2.41 -4.24
CA VAL A 263 -10.42 -2.71 -3.05
C VAL A 263 -9.88 -1.42 -2.47
N LYS A 264 -10.15 -1.20 -1.18
CA LYS A 264 -9.57 -0.12 -0.38
C LYS A 264 -8.51 -0.68 0.54
N ILE A 265 -7.33 -0.06 0.52
CA ILE A 265 -6.17 -0.43 1.32
C ILE A 265 -5.82 0.76 2.20
N ARG A 266 -5.62 0.51 3.50
CA ARG A 266 -5.11 1.50 4.44
C ARG A 266 -3.85 0.99 5.11
N GLY A 267 -2.94 1.90 5.42
CA GLY A 267 -1.71 1.54 6.09
C GLY A 267 -0.84 2.74 6.40
N ILE A 268 0.44 2.47 6.63
CA ILE A 268 1.46 3.48 6.89
C ILE A 268 2.43 3.56 5.72
N PHE A 269 3.03 4.73 5.54
CA PHE A 269 4.12 4.89 4.59
C PHE A 269 5.31 5.60 5.23
N TYR A 270 6.47 5.37 4.64
CA TYR A 270 7.74 5.99 4.95
C TYR A 270 8.40 6.41 3.66
N ALA A 271 9.16 7.50 3.67
CA ALA A 271 10.05 7.88 2.58
C ALA A 271 11.19 8.75 3.10
N ARG A 272 12.31 8.81 2.37
CA ARG A 272 13.41 9.75 2.62
C ARG A 272 13.54 10.71 1.45
N LEU A 273 13.68 11.99 1.75
CA LEU A 273 13.89 13.06 0.79
C LEU A 273 15.36 13.45 0.79
N GLU A 274 15.97 13.45 -0.39
CA GLU A 274 17.37 13.82 -0.59
C GLU A 274 17.48 14.88 -1.70
N PRO A 275 18.48 15.77 -1.67
CA PRO A 275 18.75 16.65 -2.80
C PRO A 275 19.00 15.84 -4.08
N GLN A 276 18.39 16.25 -5.19
CA GLN A 276 18.66 15.61 -6.49
C GLN A 276 20.10 15.94 -6.93
N VAL A 277 20.89 14.90 -7.20
CA VAL A 277 22.28 14.99 -7.68
C VAL A 277 22.33 14.94 -9.21
#